data_AF-A0A812IQJ7-F1
#
_entry.id   AF-A0A812IQJ7-F1
#
_cell.length_a   1.000
_cell.length_b   1.000
_cell.length_c   1.000
_cell.angle_alpha   90.00
_cell.angle_beta   90.00
_cell.angle_gamma   90.00
#
_symmetry.space_group_name_H-M   'P 1'
#
loop_
_entity.id
_entity.type
_entity.pdbx_description
1 polymer ?
#
loop_
_entity_poly.entity_id
_entity_poly.type
_entity_poly.pdbx_seq_one_letter_code
_entity_poly.pdbx_strand_id
1 'polypeptide(L)'
;MILVVGAERYQVYDLGALLGKLPGHLGPGMQIFTNLMVWVVLFGSLVSYIISICDSAQPFIAGTFLEKRWALAGLASILVLALCFLDQKYLSFSSAAAILVNMYLLGLVCSEYGKRAAHGELAAGVCAFGFAKGSVTMVSTMMQSVIIQMCVLPMYKELENRSPRRFGRLLTVAFSVLALIFVILAMAGYYTFGPSVESNLLSSLPRTTANN
;
A
#
# COMPACT_ATOMS: atom_id res chain seq x y z
N MET A 1 18.09 -1.73 9.11
CA MET A 1 18.93 -1.67 10.33
C MET A 1 19.89 -0.49 10.33
N ILE A 2 20.70 -0.28 9.29
CA ILE A 2 21.68 0.82 9.21
C ILE A 2 21.05 2.20 9.46
N LEU A 3 19.88 2.49 8.86
CA LEU A 3 19.18 3.77 9.05
C LEU A 3 18.77 4.02 10.51
N VAL A 4 18.27 2.99 11.20
CA VAL A 4 17.82 3.09 12.61
C VAL A 4 19.01 3.31 13.55
N VAL A 5 20.11 2.59 13.31
CA VAL A 5 21.36 2.77 14.08
C VAL A 5 21.95 4.16 13.85
N GLY A 6 21.91 4.65 12.61
CA GLY A 6 22.30 6.02 12.27
C GLY A 6 21.43 7.06 12.99
N ALA A 7 20.11 6.90 12.93
CA ALA A 7 19.17 7.78 13.61
C ALA A 7 19.39 7.84 15.13
N GLU A 8 19.68 6.70 15.76
CA GLU A 8 19.98 6.65 17.20
C GLU A 8 21.32 7.31 17.55
N ARG A 9 22.34 7.16 16.68
CA ARG A 9 23.65 7.81 16.88
C ARG A 9 23.58 9.33 16.76
N TYR A 10 22.81 9.85 15.81
CA TYR A 10 22.72 11.29 15.52
C TYR A 10 21.50 11.97 16.16
N GLN A 11 20.60 11.22 16.79
CA GLN A 11 19.32 11.69 17.34
C GLN A 11 18.46 12.45 16.32
N VAL A 12 18.50 12.01 15.05
CA VAL A 12 17.73 12.55 13.95
C VAL A 12 16.81 11.46 13.41
N TYR A 13 15.50 11.69 13.46
CA TYR A 13 14.46 10.72 13.10
C TYR A 13 13.71 11.09 11.81
N ASP A 14 14.33 11.94 11.00
CA ASP A 14 13.88 12.30 9.66
C ASP A 14 14.92 11.81 8.63
N LEU A 15 14.47 11.18 7.55
CA LEU A 15 15.36 10.51 6.60
C LEU A 15 16.24 11.50 5.83
N GLY A 16 15.67 12.63 5.41
CA GLY A 16 16.42 13.67 4.70
C GLY A 16 17.45 14.34 5.60
N ALA A 17 17.06 14.70 6.82
CA ALA A 17 17.96 15.28 7.81
C ALA A 17 19.06 14.30 8.24
N LEU A 18 18.77 12.99 8.31
CA LEU A 18 19.77 11.96 8.61
C LEU A 18 20.81 11.86 7.49
N LEU A 19 20.37 11.85 6.23
CA LEU A 19 21.29 11.84 5.08
C LEU A 19 22.07 13.15 4.94
N GLY A 20 21.52 14.26 5.44
CA GLY A 20 22.23 15.54 5.59
C GLY A 20 23.45 15.49 6.51
N LYS A 21 23.56 14.48 7.39
CA LYS A 21 24.71 14.29 8.30
C LYS A 21 25.84 13.46 7.68
N LEU A 22 25.73 13.05 6.41
CA LEU A 22 26.81 12.35 5.73
C LEU A 22 28.08 13.22 5.64
N PRO A 23 29.28 12.66 5.91
CA PRO A 23 30.53 13.42 5.90
C PRO A 23 30.87 13.91 4.49
N GLY A 24 31.41 15.13 4.40
CA GLY A 24 31.84 15.78 3.14
C GLY A 24 30.83 16.78 2.58
N HIS A 25 31.06 17.23 1.35
CA HIS A 25 30.21 18.23 0.67
C HIS A 25 28.87 17.66 0.16
N LEU A 26 28.67 16.35 0.27
CA LEU A 26 27.47 15.66 -0.23
C LEU A 26 26.25 15.80 0.69
N GLY A 27 26.43 16.14 1.98
CA GLY A 27 25.34 16.19 2.97
C GLY A 27 24.14 17.04 2.54
N PRO A 28 24.31 18.37 2.31
CA PRO A 28 23.19 19.24 1.93
C PRO A 28 22.50 18.81 0.62
N GLY A 29 23.27 18.35 -0.37
CA GLY A 29 22.74 17.87 -1.64
C GLY A 29 21.89 16.60 -1.47
N MET A 30 22.37 15.66 -0.66
CA MET A 30 21.65 14.41 -0.36
C MET A 30 20.35 14.66 0.42
N GLN A 31 20.34 15.64 1.32
CA GLN A 31 19.13 16.03 2.05
C GLN A 31 18.06 16.58 1.09
N ILE A 32 18.44 17.53 0.21
CA ILE A 32 17.52 18.11 -0.77
C ILE A 32 16.98 17.02 -1.70
N PHE A 33 17.87 16.19 -2.25
CA PHE A 33 17.49 15.11 -3.15
C PHE A 33 16.51 14.13 -2.50
N THR A 34 16.79 13.71 -1.26
CA THR A 34 15.94 12.78 -0.52
C THR A 34 14.57 13.39 -0.24
N ASN A 35 14.52 14.64 0.21
CA ASN A 35 13.26 15.32 0.50
C ASN A 35 12.40 15.49 -0.76
N LEU A 36 13.02 15.80 -1.89
CA LEU A 36 12.32 15.92 -3.18
C LEU A 36 11.77 14.55 -3.62
N MET A 37 12.56 13.48 -3.49
CA MET A 37 12.11 12.12 -3.79
C MET A 37 10.94 11.67 -2.89
N VAL A 38 11.04 11.90 -1.58
CA VAL A 38 9.95 11.62 -0.63
C VAL A 38 8.69 12.40 -1.01
N TRP A 39 8.82 13.67 -1.39
CA TRP A 39 7.70 14.49 -1.82
C TRP A 39 7.02 13.93 -3.07
N VAL A 40 7.78 13.54 -4.10
CA VAL A 40 7.25 12.94 -5.34
C VAL A 40 6.51 11.65 -5.05
N VAL A 41 7.10 10.78 -4.20
CA VAL A 41 6.49 9.51 -3.82
C VAL A 41 5.18 9.71 -3.04
N LEU A 42 5.18 10.63 -2.06
CA LEU A 42 3.98 10.95 -1.27
C LEU A 42 2.87 11.53 -2.13
N PHE A 43 3.22 12.44 -3.05
CA PHE A 43 2.27 13.01 -3.99
C PHE A 43 1.65 11.92 -4.87
N GLY A 44 2.46 11.04 -5.45
CA GLY A 44 1.98 9.91 -6.24
C GLY A 44 1.04 8.98 -5.44
N SER A 45 1.43 8.63 -4.21
CA SER A 45 0.61 7.80 -3.33
C SER A 45 -0.74 8.46 -3.00
N LEU A 46 -0.76 9.78 -2.77
CA LEU A 46 -1.98 10.52 -2.48
C LEU A 46 -2.92 10.50 -3.70
N VAL A 47 -2.40 10.74 -4.90
CA VAL A 47 -3.17 10.66 -6.15
C VAL A 47 -3.77 9.26 -6.33
N SER A 48 -2.98 8.19 -6.10
CA SER A 48 -3.47 6.81 -6.18
C SER A 48 -4.59 6.51 -5.17
N TYR A 49 -4.53 7.06 -3.97
CA TYR A 49 -5.60 6.93 -2.99
C TYR A 49 -6.88 7.64 -3.42
N ILE A 50 -6.78 8.87 -3.92
CA ILE A 50 -7.95 9.61 -4.41
C ILE A 50 -8.63 8.88 -5.57
N ILE A 51 -7.85 8.34 -6.51
CA ILE A 51 -8.38 7.52 -7.61
C ILE A 51 -9.09 6.27 -7.06
N SER A 52 -8.45 5.54 -6.14
CA SER A 52 -9.03 4.33 -5.55
C SER A 52 -10.33 4.60 -4.78
N ILE A 53 -10.40 5.73 -4.05
CA ILE A 53 -11.61 6.18 -3.36
C ILE A 53 -12.71 6.48 -4.39
N CYS A 54 -12.38 7.20 -5.45
CA CYS A 54 -13.34 7.53 -6.51
C CYS A 54 -13.89 6.27 -7.17
N ASP A 55 -13.02 5.37 -7.62
CA ASP A 55 -13.43 4.13 -8.31
C ASP A 55 -14.29 3.23 -7.42
N SER A 56 -13.98 3.16 -6.12
CA SER A 56 -14.73 2.35 -5.16
C SER A 56 -16.08 2.98 -4.78
N ALA A 57 -16.18 4.32 -4.77
CA ALA A 57 -17.39 5.03 -4.37
C ALA A 57 -18.39 5.23 -5.53
N GLN A 58 -17.93 5.27 -6.78
CA GLN A 58 -18.77 5.42 -7.98
C GLN A 58 -19.99 4.48 -8.04
N PRO A 59 -19.92 3.17 -7.75
CA PRO A 59 -21.09 2.30 -7.78
C PRO A 59 -22.17 2.67 -6.73
N PHE A 60 -21.80 3.33 -5.63
CA PHE A 60 -22.73 3.67 -4.55
C PHE A 60 -23.43 5.02 -4.75
N ILE A 61 -22.90 5.88 -5.61
CA ILE A 61 -23.37 7.26 -5.79
C ILE A 61 -24.03 7.51 -7.15
N ALA A 62 -24.21 6.46 -7.95
CA ALA A 62 -24.88 6.51 -9.24
C ALA A 62 -26.29 7.13 -9.06
N GLY A 63 -26.54 8.28 -9.73
CA GLY A 63 -27.80 9.02 -9.63
C GLY A 63 -27.84 10.16 -8.60
N THR A 64 -26.72 10.49 -7.93
CA THR A 64 -26.63 11.65 -7.02
C THR A 64 -25.78 12.79 -7.61
N PHE A 65 -25.88 14.00 -7.06
CA PHE A 65 -25.05 15.15 -7.46
C PHE A 65 -23.53 14.91 -7.33
N LEU A 66 -23.12 13.90 -6.56
CA LEU A 66 -21.72 13.48 -6.37
C LEU A 66 -21.20 12.52 -7.45
N GLU A 67 -22.02 12.17 -8.45
CA GLU A 67 -21.61 11.33 -9.59
C GLU A 67 -20.43 11.95 -10.36
N LYS A 68 -20.33 13.29 -10.38
CA LYS A 68 -19.23 14.01 -11.01
C LYS A 68 -17.90 13.68 -10.31
N ARG A 69 -17.01 12.96 -11.01
CA ARG A 69 -15.69 12.52 -10.52
C ARG A 69 -14.85 13.63 -9.86
N TRP A 70 -14.87 14.86 -10.39
CA TRP A 70 -14.12 15.98 -9.81
C TRP A 70 -14.68 16.44 -8.46
N ALA A 71 -15.99 16.34 -8.24
CA ALA A 71 -16.63 16.71 -6.97
C ALA A 71 -16.29 15.67 -5.90
N LEU A 72 -16.32 14.39 -6.26
CA LEU A 72 -15.91 13.29 -5.38
C LEU A 72 -14.42 13.37 -5.02
N ALA A 73 -13.55 13.64 -6.00
CA ALA A 73 -12.13 13.84 -5.77
C ALA A 73 -11.86 15.05 -4.85
N GLY A 74 -12.60 16.15 -5.05
CA GLY A 74 -12.53 17.34 -4.18
C GLY A 74 -12.93 17.03 -2.74
N LEU A 75 -14.06 16.34 -2.54
CA LEU A 75 -14.52 15.91 -1.22
C LEU A 75 -13.51 14.98 -0.54
N ALA A 76 -13.01 13.98 -1.27
CA ALA A 76 -11.98 13.07 -0.78
C ALA A 76 -10.71 13.82 -0.37
N SER A 77 -10.29 14.82 -1.15
CA SER A 77 -9.11 15.64 -0.85
C SER A 77 -9.30 16.47 0.42
N ILE A 78 -10.49 17.04 0.63
CA ILE A 78 -10.84 17.77 1.86
C ILE A 78 -10.80 16.84 3.07
N LEU A 79 -11.36 15.63 2.95
CA LEU A 79 -11.33 14.64 4.02
C LEU A 79 -9.89 14.21 4.35
N VAL A 80 -9.08 13.91 3.33
CA VAL A 80 -7.67 13.56 3.54
C VAL A 80 -6.90 14.71 4.20
N LEU A 81 -7.15 15.96 3.80
CA LEU A 81 -6.54 17.12 4.44
C LEU A 81 -6.92 17.22 5.93
N ALA A 82 -8.19 16.98 6.27
CA ALA A 82 -8.63 16.94 7.67
C ALA A 82 -7.92 15.81 8.45
N LEU A 83 -7.72 14.65 7.82
CA LEU A 83 -6.96 13.54 8.40
C LEU A 83 -5.48 13.88 8.63
N CYS A 84 -4.86 14.72 7.81
CA CYS A 84 -3.46 15.15 8.02
C CYS A 84 -3.25 15.93 9.32
N PHE A 85 -4.30 16.54 9.88
CA PHE A 85 -4.26 17.22 11.18
C PHE A 85 -4.58 16.29 12.36
N LEU A 86 -4.97 15.05 12.08
CA LEU A 86 -5.34 14.08 13.10
C LEU A 86 -4.09 13.40 13.67
N ASP A 87 -4.05 13.29 15.00
CA ASP A 87 -2.94 12.67 15.71
C ASP A 87 -2.85 11.16 15.45
N GLN A 88 -1.63 10.63 15.41
CA GLN A 88 -1.30 9.26 15.01
C GLN A 88 -1.97 8.21 15.92
N LYS A 89 -2.29 8.58 17.17
CA LYS A 89 -3.02 7.70 18.12
C LYS A 89 -4.42 7.33 17.60
N TYR A 90 -5.17 8.27 17.02
CA TYR A 90 -6.49 7.97 16.45
C TYR A 90 -6.39 7.22 15.12
N LEU A 91 -5.27 7.41 14.41
CA LEU A 91 -4.97 6.67 13.19
C LEU A 91 -4.72 5.18 13.44
N SER A 92 -4.40 4.77 14.68
CA SER A 92 -4.29 3.35 15.03
C SER A 92 -5.63 2.60 14.88
N PHE A 93 -6.76 3.27 15.16
CA PHE A 93 -8.09 2.69 14.97
C PHE A 93 -8.43 2.52 13.49
N SER A 94 -8.17 3.55 12.67
CA SER A 94 -8.37 3.45 11.22
C SER A 94 -7.44 2.40 10.58
N SER A 95 -6.23 2.21 11.13
CA SER A 95 -5.31 1.14 10.72
C SER A 95 -5.85 -0.25 11.03
N ALA A 96 -6.46 -0.45 12.20
CA ALA A 96 -7.11 -1.72 12.55
C ALA A 96 -8.29 -2.03 11.61
N ALA A 97 -9.12 -1.03 11.31
CA ALA A 97 -10.19 -1.16 10.33
C ALA A 97 -9.65 -1.50 8.92
N ALA A 98 -8.55 -0.85 8.50
CA ALA A 98 -7.91 -1.13 7.22
C ALA A 98 -7.38 -2.57 7.15
N ILE A 99 -6.78 -3.09 8.23
CA ILE A 99 -6.35 -4.50 8.29
C ILE A 99 -7.57 -5.44 8.13
N LEU A 100 -8.67 -5.18 8.84
CA LEU A 100 -9.89 -5.98 8.72
C LEU A 100 -10.45 -6.00 7.30
N VAL A 101 -10.49 -4.84 6.63
CA VAL A 101 -10.93 -4.74 5.22
C VAL A 101 -10.02 -5.54 4.30
N ASN A 102 -8.69 -5.43 4.46
CA ASN A 102 -7.74 -6.20 3.65
C ASN A 102 -7.87 -7.71 3.88
N MET A 103 -8.07 -8.13 5.14
CA MET A 103 -8.31 -9.54 5.47
C MET A 103 -9.63 -10.05 4.90
N TYR A 104 -10.68 -9.22 4.89
CA TYR A 104 -11.94 -9.54 4.24
C TYR A 104 -11.78 -9.72 2.73
N LEU A 105 -11.06 -8.81 2.07
CA LEU A 105 -10.78 -8.90 0.63
C LEU A 105 -9.97 -10.15 0.28
N LEU A 106 -8.95 -10.47 1.09
CA LEU A 106 -8.19 -11.71 0.94
C LEU A 106 -9.11 -12.93 1.05
N GLY A 107 -9.95 -12.99 2.09
CA GLY A 107 -10.90 -14.07 2.28
C GLY A 107 -11.90 -14.18 1.13
N LEU A 108 -12.40 -13.07 0.61
CA LEU A 108 -13.33 -13.02 -0.51
C LEU A 108 -12.70 -13.60 -1.78
N VAL A 109 -11.48 -13.19 -2.12
CA VAL A 109 -10.74 -13.71 -3.29
C VAL A 109 -10.41 -15.20 -3.11
N CYS A 110 -9.98 -15.62 -1.93
CA CYS A 110 -9.75 -17.04 -1.65
C CYS A 110 -11.03 -17.88 -1.73
N SER A 111 -12.18 -17.33 -1.31
CA SER A 111 -13.47 -18.02 -1.40
C SER A 111 -13.93 -18.19 -2.85
N GLU A 112 -13.71 -17.18 -3.68
CA GLU A 112 -14.03 -17.22 -5.12
C GLU A 112 -13.11 -18.22 -5.84
N TYR A 113 -11.82 -18.22 -5.52
CA TYR A 113 -10.88 -19.25 -5.98
C TYR A 113 -11.37 -20.65 -5.61
N GLY A 114 -11.77 -20.87 -4.35
CA GLY A 114 -12.25 -22.18 -3.89
C GLY A 114 -13.52 -22.66 -4.61
N LYS A 115 -14.48 -21.77 -4.85
CA LYS A 115 -15.71 -22.08 -5.60
C LYS A 115 -15.41 -22.48 -7.03
N ARG A 116 -14.59 -21.69 -7.74
CA ARG A 116 -14.22 -21.98 -9.13
C ARG A 116 -13.35 -23.22 -9.25
N ALA A 117 -12.46 -23.45 -8.30
CA ALA A 117 -11.68 -24.69 -8.22
C ALA A 117 -12.59 -25.92 -8.06
N ALA A 118 -13.61 -25.85 -7.20
CA ALA A 118 -14.56 -26.94 -7.01
C ALA A 118 -15.40 -27.24 -8.26
N HIS A 119 -15.71 -26.22 -9.05
CA HIS A 119 -16.47 -26.35 -10.30
C HIS A 119 -15.59 -26.67 -11.52
N GLY A 120 -14.26 -26.72 -11.37
CA GLY A 120 -13.32 -26.96 -12.47
C GLY A 120 -13.20 -25.78 -13.45
N GLU A 121 -13.64 -24.58 -13.05
CA GLU A 121 -13.68 -23.36 -13.88
C GLU A 121 -12.47 -22.44 -13.65
N LEU A 122 -11.34 -23.00 -13.23
CA LEU A 122 -10.10 -22.24 -13.08
C LEU A 122 -9.61 -21.76 -14.45
N ALA A 123 -9.00 -20.58 -14.49
CA ALA A 123 -8.52 -20.01 -15.74
C ALA A 123 -7.50 -20.95 -16.41
N ALA A 124 -7.80 -21.37 -17.65
CA ALA A 124 -6.89 -22.18 -18.45
C ALA A 124 -5.72 -21.33 -18.96
N GLY A 125 -4.51 -21.91 -19.04
CA GLY A 125 -3.32 -21.21 -19.54
C GLY A 125 -2.58 -20.35 -18.51
N VAL A 126 -2.85 -20.55 -17.22
CA VAL A 126 -2.13 -19.86 -16.13
C VAL A 126 -0.71 -20.39 -16.02
N CYS A 127 0.28 -19.54 -16.30
CA CYS A 127 1.69 -19.85 -16.14
C CYS A 127 2.20 -19.24 -14.82
N ALA A 128 2.50 -20.08 -13.83
CA ALA A 128 2.99 -19.62 -12.53
C ALA A 128 4.45 -19.14 -12.58
N PHE A 129 5.26 -19.68 -13.49
CA PHE A 129 6.68 -19.38 -13.62
C PHE A 129 7.01 -18.96 -15.05
N GLY A 130 7.30 -17.68 -15.24
CA GLY A 130 7.71 -17.14 -16.53
C GLY A 130 8.20 -15.71 -16.43
N PHE A 131 9.02 -15.31 -17.39
CA PHE A 131 9.41 -13.92 -17.57
C PHE A 131 8.59 -13.32 -18.70
N ALA A 132 7.86 -12.25 -18.38
CA ALA A 132 7.05 -11.52 -19.34
C ALA A 132 7.33 -10.02 -19.20
N LYS A 133 6.83 -9.22 -20.15
CA LYS A 133 6.89 -7.75 -20.03
C LYS A 133 6.23 -7.27 -18.73
N GLY A 134 5.21 -7.99 -18.26
CA GLY A 134 4.54 -7.75 -16.97
C GLY A 134 5.42 -7.97 -15.73
N SER A 135 6.54 -8.67 -15.85
CA SER A 135 7.47 -8.87 -14.72
C SER A 135 8.13 -7.54 -14.30
N VAL A 136 8.40 -6.64 -15.25
CA VAL A 136 8.98 -5.32 -14.95
C VAL A 136 7.96 -4.44 -14.20
N THR A 137 6.69 -4.45 -14.64
CA THR A 137 5.62 -3.72 -13.96
C THR A 137 5.36 -4.32 -12.59
N MET A 138 5.38 -5.65 -12.44
CA MET A 138 5.25 -6.31 -11.13
C MET A 138 6.34 -5.88 -10.15
N VAL A 139 7.61 -5.86 -10.58
CA VAL A 139 8.73 -5.41 -9.73
C VAL A 139 8.54 -3.95 -9.32
N SER A 140 8.20 -3.07 -10.26
CA SER A 140 7.95 -1.66 -9.98
C SER A 140 6.79 -1.47 -8.98
N THR A 141 5.66 -2.14 -9.20
CA THR A 141 4.52 -2.10 -8.29
C THR A 141 4.88 -2.65 -6.92
N MET A 142 5.59 -3.77 -6.83
CA MET A 142 6.03 -4.34 -5.56
C MET A 142 6.96 -3.40 -4.80
N MET A 143 7.92 -2.76 -5.47
CA MET A 143 8.79 -1.74 -4.85
C MET A 143 7.97 -0.59 -4.26
N GLN A 144 6.93 -0.16 -4.96
CA GLN A 144 6.02 0.87 -4.46
C GLN A 144 5.14 0.36 -3.31
N SER A 145 4.68 -0.91 -3.34
CA SER A 145 3.84 -1.50 -2.30
C SER A 145 4.58 -1.68 -0.97
N VAL A 146 5.90 -1.85 -1.00
CA VAL A 146 6.74 -2.02 0.20
C VAL A 146 7.41 -0.71 0.65
N ILE A 147 6.99 0.43 0.10
CA ILE A 147 7.61 1.72 0.40
C ILE A 147 7.23 2.16 1.83
N ILE A 148 8.20 2.04 2.74
CA ILE A 148 8.06 2.45 4.15
C ILE A 148 9.32 3.14 4.67
N GLN A 149 10.39 3.18 3.88
CA GLN A 149 11.73 3.57 4.29
C GLN A 149 11.76 5.00 4.86
N MET A 150 10.92 5.90 4.35
CA MET A 150 10.75 7.27 4.84
C MET A 150 9.96 7.37 6.15
N CYS A 151 9.06 6.43 6.42
CA CYS A 151 8.27 6.36 7.64
C CYS A 151 8.96 5.54 8.75
N VAL A 152 10.00 4.77 8.41
CA VAL A 152 10.71 3.90 9.35
C VAL A 152 11.31 4.66 10.53
N LEU A 153 11.87 5.86 10.31
CA LEU A 153 12.52 6.63 11.37
C LEU A 153 11.52 7.28 12.34
N PRO A 154 10.44 7.95 11.88
CA PRO A 154 9.37 8.39 12.77
C PRO A 154 8.71 7.21 13.51
N MET A 155 8.45 6.10 12.82
CA MET A 155 7.86 4.90 13.43
C MET A 155 8.76 4.28 14.50
N TYR A 156 10.08 4.32 14.32
CA TYR A 156 11.04 3.88 15.35
C TYR A 156 11.03 4.80 16.57
N LYS A 157 10.91 6.12 16.37
CA LYS A 157 10.87 7.11 17.45
C LYS A 157 9.68 6.87 18.39
N GLU A 158 8.52 6.53 17.83
CA GLU A 158 7.28 6.27 18.56
C GLU A 158 7.19 4.86 19.16
N LEU A 159 8.18 3.99 18.91
CA LEU A 159 8.15 2.62 19.43
C LEU A 159 8.35 2.60 20.95
N GLU A 160 7.40 2.01 21.68
CA GLU A 160 7.52 1.78 23.11
C GLU A 160 8.69 0.85 23.42
N ASN A 161 9.55 1.24 24.38
CA ASN A 161 10.77 0.53 24.72
C ASN A 161 11.67 0.29 23.48
N ARG A 162 12.00 1.40 22.80
CA ARG A 162 12.77 1.40 21.55
C ARG A 162 14.12 0.72 21.69
N SER A 163 14.42 -0.17 20.75
CA SER A 163 15.78 -0.69 20.52
C SER A 163 15.91 -1.14 19.07
N PRO A 164 17.07 -0.96 18.40
CA PRO A 164 17.23 -1.31 17.00
C PRO A 164 17.02 -2.80 16.73
N ARG A 165 17.46 -3.66 17.67
CA ARG A 165 17.29 -5.12 17.58
C ARG A 165 15.81 -5.52 17.61
N ARG A 166 15.04 -4.95 18.55
CA ARG A 166 13.59 -5.22 18.64
C ARG A 166 12.86 -4.72 17.41
N PHE A 167 13.14 -3.49 16.98
CA PHE A 167 12.50 -2.93 15.80
C PHE A 167 12.83 -3.72 14.54
N GLY A 168 14.09 -4.15 14.36
CA GLY A 168 14.48 -5.03 13.26
C GLY A 168 13.70 -6.34 13.25
N ARG A 169 13.56 -7.01 14.40
CA ARG A 169 12.76 -8.25 14.52
C ARG A 169 11.29 -8.02 14.18
N LEU A 170 10.68 -6.95 14.68
CA LEU A 170 9.29 -6.59 14.38
C LEU A 170 9.10 -6.34 12.89
N LEU A 171 10.03 -5.61 12.26
CA LEU A 171 9.99 -5.33 10.83
C LEU A 171 10.09 -6.60 10.00
N THR A 172 11.01 -7.51 10.35
CA THR A 172 11.14 -8.81 9.66
C THR A 172 9.84 -9.61 9.75
N VAL A 173 9.23 -9.73 10.93
CA VAL A 173 7.97 -10.47 11.06
C VAL A 173 6.86 -9.80 10.24
N ALA A 174 6.72 -8.48 10.33
CA ALA A 174 5.70 -7.74 9.58
C ALA A 174 5.84 -7.93 8.06
N PHE A 175 7.06 -7.81 7.53
CA PHE A 175 7.32 -8.01 6.11
C PHE A 175 7.17 -9.47 5.66
N SER A 176 7.50 -10.44 6.50
CA SER A 176 7.24 -11.85 6.20
C SER A 176 5.74 -12.13 6.09
N VAL A 177 4.93 -11.61 7.02
CA VAL A 177 3.47 -11.73 6.95
C VAL A 177 2.91 -11.03 5.71
N LEU A 178 3.38 -9.81 5.43
CA LEU A 178 2.95 -9.05 4.24
C LEU A 178 3.29 -9.80 2.93
N ALA A 179 4.49 -10.36 2.84
CA ALA A 179 4.90 -11.15 1.68
C ALA A 179 4.01 -12.38 1.48
N LEU A 180 3.65 -13.09 2.56
CA LEU A 180 2.72 -14.21 2.48
C LEU A 180 1.33 -13.77 1.98
N ILE A 181 0.80 -12.67 2.50
CA ILE A 181 -0.49 -12.13 2.07
C ILE A 181 -0.45 -11.76 0.58
N PHE A 182 0.60 -11.07 0.11
CA PHE A 182 0.76 -10.72 -1.30
C PHE A 182 0.87 -11.94 -2.20
N VAL A 183 1.63 -12.97 -1.79
CA VAL A 183 1.75 -14.22 -2.55
C VAL A 183 0.40 -14.94 -2.64
N ILE A 184 -0.32 -15.09 -1.53
CA ILE A 184 -1.64 -15.74 -1.52
C ILE A 184 -2.62 -14.97 -2.41
N LEU A 185 -2.69 -13.65 -2.26
CA LEU A 185 -3.61 -12.81 -3.03
C LEU A 185 -3.28 -12.83 -4.53
N ALA A 186 -2.00 -12.74 -4.89
CA ALA A 186 -1.55 -12.78 -6.27
C ALA A 186 -1.85 -14.14 -6.92
N MET A 187 -1.56 -15.24 -6.22
CA MET A 187 -1.87 -16.59 -6.73
C MET A 187 -3.38 -16.78 -6.86
N ALA A 188 -4.15 -16.55 -5.79
CA ALA A 188 -5.59 -16.74 -5.80
C ALA A 188 -6.25 -15.87 -6.88
N GLY A 189 -5.90 -14.58 -6.98
CA GLY A 189 -6.41 -13.69 -8.01
C GLY A 189 -6.05 -14.16 -9.43
N TYR A 190 -4.79 -14.51 -9.68
CA TYR A 190 -4.32 -14.91 -11.00
C TYR A 190 -4.92 -16.24 -11.48
N TYR A 191 -5.05 -17.24 -10.59
CA TYR A 191 -5.71 -18.50 -10.93
C TYR A 191 -7.24 -18.37 -11.11
N THR A 192 -7.86 -17.40 -10.43
CA THR A 192 -9.32 -17.17 -10.49
C THR A 192 -9.72 -16.39 -11.75
N PHE A 193 -8.99 -15.32 -12.08
CA PHE A 193 -9.34 -14.39 -13.16
C PHE A 193 -8.49 -14.55 -14.43
N GLY A 194 -7.35 -15.25 -14.33
CA GLY A 194 -6.48 -15.51 -15.47
C GLY A 194 -5.67 -14.29 -15.94
N PRO A 195 -5.15 -14.33 -17.19
CA PRO A 195 -4.23 -13.32 -17.73
C PRO A 195 -4.89 -11.96 -18.02
N SER A 196 -6.22 -11.88 -18.03
CA SER A 196 -6.99 -10.65 -18.26
C SER A 196 -7.42 -9.94 -16.97
N VAL A 197 -6.83 -10.29 -15.82
CA VAL A 197 -7.11 -9.62 -14.55
C VAL A 197 -6.79 -8.13 -14.65
N GLU A 198 -7.70 -7.28 -14.15
CA GLU A 198 -7.47 -5.84 -14.11
C GLU A 198 -6.46 -5.45 -13.02
N SER A 199 -5.80 -4.30 -13.19
CA SER A 199 -4.86 -3.76 -12.20
C SER A 199 -5.50 -3.54 -10.83
N ASN A 200 -6.80 -3.25 -10.80
CA ASN A 200 -7.59 -3.25 -9.57
C ASN A 200 -8.39 -4.54 -9.49
N LEU A 201 -8.01 -5.42 -8.56
CA LEU A 201 -8.64 -6.71 -8.37
C LEU A 201 -10.13 -6.60 -8.05
N LEU A 202 -10.56 -5.52 -7.38
CA LEU A 202 -11.97 -5.30 -7.04
C LEU A 202 -12.85 -5.14 -8.29
N SER A 203 -12.29 -4.58 -9.35
CA SER A 203 -13.01 -4.41 -10.63
C SER A 203 -13.20 -5.74 -11.36
N SER A 204 -12.36 -6.74 -11.08
CA SER A 204 -12.46 -8.08 -11.67
C SER A 204 -13.47 -8.99 -10.94
N LEU A 205 -13.96 -8.57 -9.77
CA LEU A 205 -14.99 -9.31 -9.04
C LEU A 205 -16.33 -9.24 -9.78
N PRO A 206 -17.12 -10.33 -9.78
CA PRO A 206 -18.44 -10.30 -10.37
C PRO A 206 -19.28 -9.22 -9.69
N ARG A 207 -19.81 -8.29 -10.48
CA ARG A 207 -20.74 -7.28 -9.99
C ARG A 207 -22.03 -8.01 -9.61
N THR A 208 -22.20 -8.31 -8.33
CA THR A 208 -23.53 -8.56 -7.79
C THR A 208 -24.22 -7.21 -7.75
N THR A 209 -24.72 -6.73 -8.90
CA THR A 209 -25.90 -5.87 -8.85
C THR A 209 -26.94 -6.69 -8.11
N ALA A 210 -27.23 -6.30 -6.88
CA ALA A 210 -28.50 -6.61 -6.27
C ALA A 210 -29.55 -6.02 -7.20
N ASN A 211 -29.94 -6.79 -8.22
CA ASN A 211 -31.14 -6.56 -9.00
C ASN A 211 -32.28 -6.77 -8.01
N ASN A 212 -32.66 -5.69 -7.34
CA ASN A 212 -34.05 -5.44 -6.99
C ASN A 212 -34.65 -4.60 -8.12
#